data_AF-A0A3A9K2R9-F1
#
_entry.id   AF-A0A3A9K2R9-F1
#
_cell.length_a   1.000
_cell.length_b   1.000
_cell.length_c   1.000
_cell.angle_alpha   90.00
_cell.angle_beta   90.00
_cell.angle_gamma   90.00
#
_symmetry.space_group_name_H-M   'P 1'
#
loop_
_entity.id
_entity.type
_entity.pdbx_description
1 polymer ?
#
loop_
_entity_poly.entity_id
_entity_poly.type
_entity_poly.pdbx_seq_one_letter_code
_entity_poly.pdbx_strand_id
1 'polypeptide(L)'
;MNTNKVLTGIKNEFPNWSNFVENQFYSFSEDVKDILEEQLFKKSIEKFEKMKQQLPSPDGPSFVHMDFRPANIIVDNDKVSGIIDFESVRYGSTEIDFTKLYRDFLSVDVNLYDAYQEGYNSIRPLIDLENVLPFYRFTDAFNSIGWCKRRGIEKNALFLEENLARLEKWLL
;
A
#
# COMPACT_ATOMS: atom_id res chain seq x y z
N MET A 1 30.85 -24.54 12.79
CA MET A 1 30.08 -23.27 12.74
C MET A 1 28.62 -23.62 12.57
N ASN A 2 27.76 -23.15 13.47
CA ASN A 2 26.36 -23.53 13.52
C ASN A 2 25.57 -22.72 12.47
N THR A 3 25.46 -23.23 11.24
CA THR A 3 24.93 -22.50 10.06
C THR A 3 23.41 -22.58 9.87
N ASN A 4 22.63 -22.88 10.92
CA ASN A 4 21.16 -22.99 10.82
C ASN A 4 20.42 -22.05 11.79
N LYS A 5 20.87 -20.80 11.94
CA LYS A 5 19.98 -19.75 12.50
C LYS A 5 19.12 -19.20 11.37
N VAL A 6 17.91 -19.71 11.25
CA VAL A 6 16.87 -19.03 10.46
C VAL A 6 16.59 -17.71 11.18
N LEU A 7 16.93 -16.59 10.53
CA LEU A 7 16.58 -15.27 11.03
C LEU A 7 15.07 -15.09 10.89
N THR A 8 14.34 -15.18 12.01
CA THR A 8 12.88 -15.07 12.05
C THR A 8 12.36 -13.65 12.19
N GLY A 9 13.26 -12.66 12.30
CA GLY A 9 12.89 -11.28 12.64
C GLY A 9 12.08 -10.57 11.57
N ILE A 10 12.20 -10.97 10.30
CA ILE A 10 11.58 -10.28 9.17
C ILE A 10 11.01 -11.32 8.21
N LYS A 11 9.72 -11.17 7.91
CA LYS A 11 9.01 -12.11 7.03
C LYS A 11 9.45 -11.90 5.58
N ASN A 12 9.70 -13.00 4.87
CA ASN A 12 9.97 -12.97 3.44
C ASN A 12 8.70 -13.33 2.67
N GLU A 13 7.88 -12.32 2.37
CA GLU A 13 6.62 -12.50 1.64
C GLU A 13 6.83 -12.48 0.13
N PHE A 14 7.98 -12.01 -0.38
CA PHE A 14 8.21 -11.82 -1.81
C PHE A 14 7.93 -13.07 -2.68
N PRO A 15 8.37 -14.30 -2.33
CA PRO A 15 8.04 -15.49 -3.11
C PRO A 15 6.54 -15.75 -3.27
N ASN A 16 5.71 -15.22 -2.37
CA ASN A 16 4.26 -15.36 -2.36
C ASN A 16 3.57 -13.99 -2.35
N TRP A 17 4.19 -12.96 -2.93
CA TRP A 17 3.76 -11.57 -2.74
C TRP A 17 2.30 -11.35 -3.11
N SER A 18 1.88 -11.85 -4.29
CA SER A 18 0.50 -11.72 -4.76
C SER A 18 -0.48 -12.40 -3.80
N ASN A 19 -0.16 -13.60 -3.31
CA ASN A 19 -0.98 -14.32 -2.33
C ASN A 19 -1.04 -13.57 -0.99
N PHE A 20 0.06 -12.94 -0.58
CA PHE A 20 0.11 -12.14 0.64
C PHE A 20 -0.81 -10.91 0.55
N VAL A 21 -0.78 -10.18 -0.58
CA VAL A 21 -1.67 -9.04 -0.82
C VAL A 21 -3.13 -9.48 -0.88
N GLU A 22 -3.42 -10.59 -1.57
CA GLU A 22 -4.74 -11.19 -1.66
C GLU A 22 -5.30 -11.60 -0.30
N ASN A 23 -4.52 -12.31 0.51
CA ASN A 23 -4.91 -12.72 1.84
C ASN A 23 -5.19 -11.51 2.75
N GLN A 24 -4.42 -10.43 2.62
CA GLN A 24 -4.71 -9.19 3.34
C GLN A 24 -6.03 -8.57 2.89
N PHE A 25 -6.25 -8.44 1.59
CA PHE A 25 -7.48 -7.87 1.03
C PHE A 25 -8.72 -8.63 1.54
N TYR A 26 -8.73 -9.96 1.41
CA TYR A 26 -9.85 -10.77 1.87
C TYR A 26 -9.99 -10.76 3.39
N SER A 27 -8.89 -10.68 4.15
CA SER A 27 -8.99 -10.52 5.61
C SER A 27 -9.74 -9.24 5.98
N PHE A 28 -9.45 -8.11 5.33
CA PHE A 28 -10.19 -6.86 5.58
C PHE A 28 -11.60 -6.87 4.98
N SER A 29 -11.86 -7.68 3.96
CA SER A 29 -13.18 -7.76 3.34
C SER A 29 -14.28 -8.19 4.31
N GLU A 30 -13.94 -9.03 5.29
CA GLU A 30 -14.86 -9.44 6.35
C GLU A 30 -15.37 -8.24 7.16
N ASP A 31 -14.50 -7.27 7.44
CA ASP A 31 -14.85 -6.04 8.14
C ASP A 31 -15.54 -5.02 7.23
N VAL A 32 -15.11 -4.93 5.97
CA VAL A 32 -15.64 -3.97 4.99
C VAL A 32 -17.09 -4.30 4.62
N LYS A 33 -17.45 -5.59 4.60
CA LYS A 33 -18.81 -6.06 4.32
C LYS A 33 -19.87 -5.46 5.25
N ASP A 34 -19.49 -5.18 6.50
CA ASP A 34 -20.38 -4.57 7.50
C ASP A 34 -20.54 -3.05 7.33
N ILE A 35 -19.74 -2.43 6.47
CA ILE A 35 -19.72 -0.97 6.25
C ILE A 35 -20.34 -0.63 4.89
N LEU A 36 -19.97 -1.36 3.84
CA LEU A 36 -20.42 -1.04 2.49
C LEU A 36 -21.81 -1.61 2.20
N GLU A 37 -22.55 -0.89 1.35
CA GLU A 37 -23.74 -1.45 0.71
C GLU A 37 -23.35 -2.68 -0.13
N GLU A 38 -24.23 -3.70 -0.14
CA GLU A 38 -23.97 -5.00 -0.77
C GLU A 38 -23.49 -4.88 -2.22
N GLN A 39 -24.09 -3.97 -2.99
CA GLN A 39 -23.73 -3.76 -4.38
C GLN A 39 -22.31 -3.17 -4.54
N LEU A 40 -21.93 -2.21 -3.68
CA LEU A 40 -20.59 -1.62 -3.69
C LEU A 40 -19.54 -2.61 -3.22
N PHE A 41 -19.85 -3.42 -2.20
CA PHE A 41 -18.98 -4.49 -1.74
C PHE A 41 -18.71 -5.49 -2.87
N LYS A 42 -19.75 -6.01 -3.53
CA LYS A 42 -19.60 -6.95 -4.65
C LYS A 42 -18.76 -6.36 -5.79
N LYS A 43 -19.04 -5.12 -6.19
CA LYS A 43 -18.24 -4.40 -7.21
C LYS A 43 -16.76 -4.26 -6.79
N SER A 44 -16.50 -4.06 -5.50
CA SER A 44 -15.13 -3.97 -4.96
C SER A 44 -14.38 -5.28 -5.12
N ILE A 45 -15.01 -6.42 -4.80
CA ILE A 45 -14.42 -7.75 -4.98
C ILE A 45 -14.15 -8.03 -6.46
N GLU A 46 -15.12 -7.76 -7.34
CA GLU A 46 -14.96 -7.93 -8.79
C GLU A 46 -13.83 -7.06 -9.37
N LYS A 47 -13.74 -5.80 -8.91
CA LYS A 47 -12.69 -4.86 -9.31
C LYS A 47 -11.31 -5.36 -8.85
N PHE A 48 -11.18 -5.82 -7.61
CA PHE A 48 -9.95 -6.39 -7.08
C PHE A 48 -9.45 -7.55 -7.94
N GLU A 49 -10.30 -8.54 -8.19
CA GLU A 49 -9.94 -9.73 -8.97
C GLU A 49 -9.54 -9.38 -10.40
N LYS A 50 -10.25 -8.45 -11.03
CA LYS A 50 -9.90 -7.97 -12.37
C LYS A 50 -8.53 -7.28 -12.40
N MET A 51 -8.27 -6.36 -11.47
CA MET A 51 -7.01 -5.61 -11.43
C MET A 51 -5.83 -6.53 -11.08
N LYS A 52 -6.03 -7.48 -10.16
CA LYS A 52 -5.01 -8.47 -9.78
C LYS A 52 -4.49 -9.26 -10.98
N GLN A 53 -5.38 -9.65 -11.91
CA GLN A 53 -5.02 -10.39 -13.13
C GLN A 53 -4.22 -9.57 -14.15
N GLN A 54 -4.24 -8.24 -14.02
CA GLN A 54 -3.57 -7.32 -14.96
C GLN A 54 -2.17 -6.90 -14.48
N LEU A 55 -1.79 -7.28 -13.26
CA LEU A 55 -0.49 -6.92 -12.71
C LEU A 55 0.65 -7.64 -13.43
N PRO A 56 1.77 -6.95 -13.67
CA PRO A 56 3.02 -7.61 -14.04
C PRO A 56 3.57 -8.41 -12.85
N SER A 57 4.70 -9.11 -13.08
CA SER A 57 5.43 -9.71 -11.98
C SER A 57 5.88 -8.64 -10.95
N PRO A 58 5.79 -8.94 -9.64
CA PRO A 58 6.23 -8.03 -8.58
C PRO A 58 7.71 -7.63 -8.73
N ASP A 59 8.03 -6.36 -8.47
CA ASP A 59 9.40 -5.84 -8.51
C ASP A 59 10.13 -6.01 -7.17
N GLY A 60 11.17 -6.86 -7.15
CA GLY A 60 11.93 -7.19 -5.95
C GLY A 60 12.76 -8.48 -6.10
N PRO A 61 13.12 -9.16 -4.99
CA PRO A 61 12.75 -8.86 -3.61
C PRO A 61 13.48 -7.63 -3.07
N SER A 62 12.77 -6.78 -2.33
CA SER A 62 13.41 -5.70 -1.56
C SER A 62 12.80 -5.57 -0.17
N PHE A 63 13.51 -4.85 0.69
CA PHE A 63 13.03 -4.45 1.99
C PHE A 63 12.00 -3.33 1.84
N VAL A 64 10.74 -3.62 2.15
CA VAL A 64 9.63 -2.67 2.01
C VAL A 64 9.07 -2.29 3.37
N HIS A 65 8.82 -1.00 3.56
CA HIS A 65 8.38 -0.41 4.83
C HIS A 65 6.93 -0.78 5.17
N MET A 66 6.07 -0.96 4.15
CA MET A 66 4.61 -1.23 4.24
C MET A 66 3.76 -0.08 4.81
N ASP A 67 4.42 0.90 5.43
CA ASP A 67 3.80 2.11 5.95
C ASP A 67 4.62 3.35 5.59
N PHE A 68 5.17 3.37 4.37
CA PHE A 68 5.98 4.49 3.91
C PHE A 68 5.09 5.69 3.58
N ARG A 69 5.06 6.67 4.48
CA ARG A 69 4.21 7.86 4.40
C ARG A 69 4.90 9.06 5.06
N PRO A 70 4.47 10.30 4.80
CA PRO A 70 5.12 11.50 5.35
C PRO A 70 5.29 11.48 6.88
N ALA A 71 4.30 10.96 7.62
CA ALA A 71 4.36 10.86 9.08
C ALA A 71 5.51 9.98 9.61
N ASN A 72 6.10 9.13 8.76
CA ASN A 72 7.19 8.21 9.09
C ASN A 72 8.55 8.69 8.51
N ILE A 73 8.61 9.91 7.96
CA ILE A 73 9.82 10.54 7.41
C ILE A 73 10.19 11.73 8.30
N ILE A 74 11.40 11.71 8.86
CA ILE A 74 11.96 12.82 9.63
C ILE A 74 12.70 13.75 8.68
N VAL A 75 12.39 15.04 8.78
CA VAL A 75 13.04 16.12 8.04
C VAL A 75 13.70 17.05 9.04
N ASP A 76 14.96 17.41 8.79
CA ASP A 76 15.68 18.46 9.50
C ASP A 76 16.09 19.54 8.49
N ASN A 77 15.56 20.76 8.69
CA ASN A 77 15.59 21.84 7.70
C ASN A 77 15.04 21.37 6.34
N ASP A 78 15.85 21.43 5.28
CA ASP A 78 15.46 21.02 3.92
C ASP A 78 16.00 19.62 3.56
N LYS A 79 16.31 18.77 4.55
CA LYS A 79 16.90 17.44 4.33
C LYS A 79 16.15 16.34 5.06
N VAL A 80 15.93 15.23 4.37
CA VAL A 80 15.52 13.98 5.01
C VAL A 80 16.64 13.52 5.94
N SER A 81 16.34 13.39 7.23
CA SER A 81 17.29 13.02 8.28
C SER A 81 17.09 11.60 8.80
N GLY A 82 15.92 10.99 8.56
CA GLY A 82 15.69 9.59 8.91
C GLY A 82 14.32 9.07 8.50
N ILE A 83 14.19 7.75 8.52
CA ILE A 83 12.92 7.02 8.39
C ILE A 83 12.69 6.29 9.71
N ILE A 84 11.44 6.19 10.17
CA ILE A 84 11.05 5.54 11.43
C ILE A 84 9.86 4.60 11.23
N ASP A 85 9.52 3.84 12.27
CA ASP A 85 8.35 2.94 12.32
C ASP A 85 8.42 1.71 11.39
N PHE A 86 9.51 0.94 11.55
CA PHE A 86 9.78 -0.28 10.79
C PHE A 86 9.00 -1.52 11.27
N GLU A 87 7.97 -1.38 12.11
CA GLU A 87 7.28 -2.55 12.70
C GLU A 87 6.60 -3.45 11.66
N SER A 88 6.20 -2.87 10.53
CA SER A 88 5.49 -3.56 9.46
C SER A 88 6.41 -4.11 8.36
N VAL A 89 7.72 -3.93 8.51
CA VAL A 89 8.69 -4.20 7.46
C VAL A 89 8.77 -5.67 7.07
N ARG A 90 9.01 -5.92 5.78
CA ARG A 90 9.14 -7.27 5.22
C ARG A 90 9.91 -7.27 3.90
N TYR A 91 10.29 -8.45 3.42
CA TYR A 91 10.67 -8.56 2.01
C TYR A 91 9.41 -8.65 1.15
N GLY A 92 9.31 -7.77 0.16
CA GLY A 92 8.13 -7.61 -0.67
C GLY A 92 8.44 -6.87 -1.96
N SER A 93 7.36 -6.41 -2.61
CA SER A 93 7.43 -5.70 -3.88
C SER A 93 7.52 -4.19 -3.68
N THR A 94 8.46 -3.54 -4.35
CA THR A 94 8.84 -2.15 -4.00
C THR A 94 7.74 -1.13 -4.25
N GLU A 95 6.89 -1.37 -5.23
CA GLU A 95 5.82 -0.46 -5.60
C GLU A 95 4.77 -0.27 -4.49
N ILE A 96 4.70 -1.16 -3.48
CA ILE A 96 3.76 -0.98 -2.37
C ILE A 96 4.04 0.27 -1.55
N ASP A 97 5.31 0.65 -1.38
CA ASP A 97 5.71 1.81 -0.58
C ASP A 97 5.39 3.14 -1.30
N PHE A 98 5.12 3.11 -2.60
CA PHE A 98 4.64 4.29 -3.34
C PHE A 98 3.18 4.62 -3.02
N THR A 99 2.40 3.65 -2.53
CA THR A 99 0.94 3.78 -2.38
C THR A 99 0.54 4.96 -1.50
N LYS A 100 1.07 4.99 -0.26
CA LYS A 100 0.72 6.00 0.74
C LYS A 100 1.44 7.32 0.47
N LEU A 101 2.70 7.28 0.04
CA LEU A 101 3.40 8.48 -0.42
C LEU A 101 2.67 9.18 -1.56
N TYR A 102 2.22 8.45 -2.57
CA TYR A 102 1.47 9.02 -3.67
C TYR A 102 0.15 9.63 -3.21
N ARG A 103 -0.61 8.89 -2.40
CA ARG A 103 -1.88 9.34 -1.83
C ARG A 103 -1.73 10.63 -1.01
N ASP A 104 -0.72 10.70 -0.14
CA ASP A 104 -0.61 11.76 0.87
C ASP A 104 0.20 12.97 0.38
N PHE A 105 1.12 12.76 -0.56
CA PHE A 105 2.12 13.77 -0.89
C PHE A 105 2.42 13.88 -2.38
N LEU A 106 2.78 12.79 -3.08
CA LEU A 106 3.27 12.92 -4.47
C LEU A 106 2.16 13.28 -5.46
N SER A 107 0.90 12.97 -5.18
CA SER A 107 -0.21 13.30 -6.09
C SER A 107 -0.59 14.77 -6.13
N VAL A 108 -0.06 15.61 -5.23
CA VAL A 108 -0.46 17.03 -5.10
C VAL A 108 0.29 17.96 -6.04
N ASP A 109 1.48 17.55 -6.51
CA ASP A 109 2.32 18.32 -7.42
C ASP A 109 3.07 17.38 -8.37
N VAL A 110 2.83 17.55 -9.66
CA VAL A 110 3.47 16.73 -10.71
C VAL A 110 5.00 16.89 -10.70
N ASN A 111 5.52 18.09 -10.43
CA ASN A 111 6.97 18.31 -10.41
C ASN A 111 7.62 17.56 -9.25
N LEU A 112 6.92 17.47 -8.12
CA LEU A 112 7.36 16.70 -6.96
C LEU A 112 7.34 15.20 -7.27
N TYR A 113 6.30 14.70 -7.95
CA TYR A 113 6.23 13.31 -8.37
C TYR A 113 7.37 12.97 -9.34
N ASP A 114 7.59 13.80 -10.36
CA ASP A 114 8.66 13.65 -11.35
C ASP A 114 10.04 13.64 -10.65
N ALA A 115 10.30 14.62 -9.77
CA ALA A 115 11.56 14.68 -9.01
C ALA A 115 11.77 13.45 -8.12
N TYR A 116 10.70 12.92 -7.51
CA TYR A 116 10.77 11.68 -6.72
C TYR A 116 11.11 10.48 -7.62
N GLN A 117 10.48 10.37 -8.80
CA GLN A 117 10.78 9.30 -9.76
C GLN A 117 12.19 9.40 -10.32
N GLU A 118 12.70 10.60 -10.62
CA GLU A 118 14.09 10.82 -11.03
C GLU A 118 15.07 10.39 -9.93
N GLY A 119 14.80 10.82 -8.69
CA GLY A 119 15.59 10.42 -7.53
C GLY A 119 15.63 8.90 -7.34
N TYR A 120 14.49 8.23 -7.45
CA TYR A 120 14.42 6.77 -7.35
C TYR A 120 15.18 6.07 -8.49
N ASN A 121 14.97 6.52 -9.73
CA ASN A 121 15.63 5.98 -10.93
C ASN A 121 17.15 6.14 -10.91
N SER A 122 17.68 7.15 -10.20
CA SER A 122 19.12 7.33 -10.02
C SER A 122 19.78 6.19 -9.24
N ILE A 123 19.01 5.44 -8.45
CA ILE A 123 19.48 4.32 -7.63
C ILE A 123 19.13 2.97 -8.27
N ARG A 124 17.90 2.81 -8.78
CA ARG A 124 17.46 1.59 -9.45
C ARG A 124 16.32 1.85 -10.44
N PRO A 125 16.13 0.99 -11.46
CA PRO A 125 14.99 1.11 -12.36
C PRO A 125 13.66 1.11 -11.61
N LEU A 126 12.79 2.05 -11.98
CA LEU A 126 11.43 2.14 -11.48
C LEU A 126 10.49 1.28 -12.35
N ILE A 127 9.71 0.41 -11.72
CA ILE A 127 8.62 -0.28 -12.40
C ILE A 127 7.59 0.74 -12.91
N ASP A 128 6.87 0.40 -13.97
CA ASP A 128 5.80 1.23 -14.51
C ASP A 128 4.67 1.46 -13.49
N LEU A 129 4.78 2.57 -12.76
CA LEU A 129 3.84 2.96 -11.70
C LEU A 129 2.45 3.25 -12.25
N GLU A 130 2.31 3.70 -13.50
CA GLU A 130 1.00 3.94 -14.10
C GLU A 130 0.21 2.62 -14.21
N ASN A 131 0.92 1.52 -14.46
CA ASN A 131 0.33 0.19 -14.56
C ASN A 131 0.11 -0.49 -13.20
N VAL A 132 1.00 -0.32 -12.22
CA VAL A 132 0.93 -1.07 -10.95
C VAL A 132 0.25 -0.30 -9.81
N LEU A 133 0.49 1.00 -9.70
CA LEU A 133 0.06 1.80 -8.55
C LEU A 133 -1.47 1.90 -8.41
N PRO A 134 -2.28 1.95 -9.49
CA PRO A 134 -3.74 1.89 -9.38
C PRO A 134 -4.27 0.73 -8.52
N PHE A 135 -3.70 -0.47 -8.69
CA PHE A 135 -4.10 -1.65 -7.92
C PHE A 135 -3.82 -1.46 -6.43
N TYR A 136 -2.60 -1.08 -6.06
CA TYR A 136 -2.24 -0.91 -4.66
C TYR A 136 -3.03 0.21 -3.99
N ARG A 137 -3.31 1.31 -4.71
CA ARG A 137 -4.16 2.41 -4.20
C ARG A 137 -5.60 1.97 -3.97
N PHE A 138 -6.16 1.17 -4.87
CA PHE A 138 -7.49 0.59 -4.70
C PHE A 138 -7.52 -0.32 -3.45
N THR A 139 -6.55 -1.23 -3.33
CA THR A 139 -6.44 -2.14 -2.18
C THR A 139 -6.20 -1.38 -0.86
N ASP A 140 -5.38 -0.33 -0.84
CA ASP A 140 -5.14 0.50 0.36
C ASP A 140 -6.40 1.23 0.81
N ALA A 141 -7.17 1.81 -0.12
CA ALA A 141 -8.45 2.46 0.21
C ALA A 141 -9.45 1.46 0.80
N PHE A 142 -9.60 0.28 0.16
CA PHE A 142 -10.50 -0.77 0.65
C PHE A 142 -10.07 -1.30 2.03
N ASN A 143 -8.78 -1.62 2.20
CA ASN A 143 -8.26 -2.15 3.47
C ASN A 143 -8.34 -1.10 4.58
N SER A 144 -8.18 0.19 4.27
CA SER A 144 -8.31 1.29 5.23
C SER A 144 -9.73 1.38 5.81
N ILE A 145 -10.77 1.07 5.03
CA ILE A 145 -12.16 0.99 5.53
C ILE A 145 -12.28 -0.14 6.57
N GLY A 146 -11.78 -1.33 6.25
CA GLY A 146 -11.78 -2.46 7.18
C GLY A 146 -10.94 -2.19 8.42
N TRP A 147 -9.82 -1.49 8.27
CA TRP A 147 -9.00 -1.04 9.40
C TRP A 147 -9.77 -0.08 10.32
N CYS A 148 -10.54 0.86 9.77
CA CYS A 148 -11.38 1.78 10.56
C CYS A 148 -12.41 1.01 11.39
N LYS A 149 -13.04 -0.03 10.83
CA LYS A 149 -13.93 -0.93 11.57
C LYS A 149 -13.21 -1.55 12.78
N ARG A 150 -12.04 -2.14 12.55
CA ARG A 150 -11.25 -2.84 13.58
C ARG A 150 -10.75 -1.91 14.70
N ARG A 151 -10.42 -0.66 14.36
CA ARG A 151 -9.85 0.31 15.31
C ARG A 151 -10.89 1.26 15.93
N GLY A 152 -12.12 1.22 15.44
CA GLY A 152 -13.23 2.02 15.91
C GLY A 152 -13.56 3.15 14.92
N ILE A 153 -14.76 3.09 14.34
CA ILE A 153 -15.24 4.01 13.31
C ILE A 153 -15.27 5.45 13.82
N GLU A 154 -15.82 5.68 15.01
CA GLU A 154 -15.99 7.05 15.56
C GLU A 154 -14.66 7.80 15.67
N LYS A 155 -13.59 7.11 16.06
CA LYS A 155 -12.25 7.70 16.21
C LYS A 155 -11.58 8.02 14.87
N ASN A 156 -12.02 7.36 13.81
CA ASN A 156 -11.39 7.40 12.48
C ASN A 156 -12.38 7.88 11.41
N ALA A 157 -13.45 8.58 11.79
CA ALA A 157 -14.57 8.90 10.90
C ALA A 157 -14.12 9.64 9.64
N LEU A 158 -13.28 10.67 9.78
CA LEU A 158 -12.73 11.41 8.64
C LEU A 158 -11.92 10.51 7.70
N PHE A 159 -11.03 9.67 8.26
CA PHE A 159 -10.23 8.75 7.46
C PHE A 159 -11.09 7.68 6.78
N LEU A 160 -12.17 7.23 7.42
CA LEU A 160 -13.15 6.34 6.82
C LEU A 160 -13.86 7.01 5.64
N GLU A 161 -14.40 8.20 5.83
CA GLU A 161 -15.10 8.98 4.80
C GLU A 161 -14.22 9.22 3.57
N GLU A 162 -12.96 9.60 3.76
CA GLU A 162 -12.02 9.79 2.67
C GLU A 162 -11.78 8.51 1.87
N ASN A 163 -11.64 7.36 2.55
CA ASN A 163 -11.38 6.09 1.88
C ASN A 163 -12.63 5.52 1.19
N LEU A 164 -13.83 5.77 1.74
CA LEU A 164 -15.09 5.50 1.04
C LEU A 164 -15.18 6.31 -0.26
N ALA A 165 -14.93 7.62 -0.20
CA ALA A 165 -14.97 8.48 -1.38
C ALA A 165 -13.90 8.10 -2.42
N ARG A 166 -12.70 7.67 -1.98
CA ARG A 166 -11.66 7.13 -2.88
C ARG A 166 -12.13 5.84 -3.54
N LEU A 167 -12.69 4.91 -2.77
CA LEU A 167 -13.18 3.63 -3.28
C LEU A 167 -14.28 3.83 -4.33
N GLU A 168 -15.25 4.71 -4.08
CA GLU A 168 -16.35 5.02 -5.01
C GLU A 168 -15.84 5.52 -6.36
N LYS A 169 -14.81 6.39 -6.38
CA LYS A 169 -14.19 6.88 -7.63
C LYS A 169 -13.58 5.77 -8.50
N TRP A 170 -13.27 4.60 -7.94
CA TRP A 170 -12.77 3.47 -8.70
C TRP A 170 -13.88 2.56 -9.27
N LEU A 171 -15.10 2.68 -8.74
CA LEU A 171 -16.23 1.78 -8.97
C LEU A 171 -17.40 2.42 -9.75
N LEU A 172 -17.43 3.76 -9.81
CA LEU A 172 -18.36 4.58 -10.59
C LEU A 172 -17.70 5.07 -11.87
#